data_AF-A0A4Y2M286-F1
#
_entry.id   AF-A0A4Y2M286-F1
#
_cell.length_a   1.000
_cell.length_b   1.000
_cell.length_c   1.000
_cell.angle_alpha   90.00
_cell.angle_beta   90.00
_cell.angle_gamma   90.00
#
_symmetry.space_group_name_H-M   'P 1'
#
loop_
_entity.id
_entity.type
_entity.pdbx_description
1 polymer ?
#
loop_
_entity_poly.entity_id
_entity_poly.type
_entity_poly.pdbx_seq_one_letter_code
_entity_poly.pdbx_strand_id
1 'polypeptide(L)'
;MTSEPSVKSVVLSKCTIHRERQRLQRETAEQLKTHFVASKSVVHWDGKLLSDLSAKSTEKIDRHHLVVLVSSLQDGSTKLLGIPKLLSGSGKAAADAIMEL
;
A
#
# COMPACT_ATOMS: atom_id res chain seq x y z
N MET A 1 20.04 14.10 29.46
CA MET A 1 20.16 14.01 27.99
C MET A 1 20.46 12.56 27.66
N THR A 2 19.47 11.77 27.26
CA THR A 2 19.68 10.37 26.86
C THR A 2 20.17 10.37 25.42
N SER A 3 21.43 9.96 25.20
CA SER A 3 22.00 9.78 23.88
C SER A 3 21.14 8.79 23.08
N GLU A 4 20.82 9.11 21.83
CA GLU A 4 20.11 8.19 20.96
C GLU A 4 20.88 6.86 20.84
N PRO A 5 20.21 5.71 21.02
CA PRO A 5 20.87 4.42 20.92
C PRO A 5 21.36 4.19 19.49
N SER A 6 22.65 3.87 19.35
CA SER A 6 23.26 3.48 18.07
C SER A 6 22.52 2.28 17.47
N VAL A 7 22.15 2.35 16.19
CA VAL A 7 21.41 1.29 15.46
C VAL A 7 22.08 -0.09 15.57
N LYS A 8 23.41 -0.13 15.73
CA LYS A 8 24.18 -1.37 15.92
C LYS A 8 23.96 -2.07 17.27
N SER A 9 23.37 -1.39 18.25
CA SER A 9 23.17 -1.88 19.62
C SER A 9 21.76 -2.38 19.90
N VAL A 10 20.81 -2.19 18.98
CA VAL A 10 19.41 -2.55 19.19
C VAL A 10 19.13 -3.95 18.65
N VAL A 11 18.87 -4.89 19.56
CA VAL A 11 18.42 -6.24 19.18
C VAL A 11 16.92 -6.18 18.88
N LEU A 12 16.56 -6.18 17.59
CA LEU A 12 15.16 -6.18 17.14
C LEU A 12 14.72 -7.57 16.74
N SER A 13 13.64 -8.05 17.35
CA SER A 13 13.00 -9.29 16.90
C SER A 13 12.21 -9.05 15.60
N LYS A 14 12.10 -10.09 14.77
CA LYS A 14 11.24 -10.07 13.57
C LYS A 14 9.78 -9.68 13.91
N CYS A 15 9.27 -10.16 15.03
CA CYS A 15 7.91 -9.86 15.50
C CYS A 15 7.74 -8.39 15.90
N THR A 16 8.74 -7.80 16.56
CA THR A 16 8.76 -6.37 16.90
C THR A 16 8.70 -5.53 15.64
N ILE A 17 9.56 -5.83 14.65
CA ILE A 17 9.58 -5.13 13.38
C ILE A 17 8.23 -5.25 12.65
N HIS A 18 7.64 -6.45 12.63
CA HIS A 18 6.34 -6.67 12.00
C HIS A 18 5.23 -5.84 12.65
N ARG A 19 5.15 -5.84 13.98
CA ARG A 19 4.16 -5.04 14.74
C ARG A 19 4.32 -3.55 14.49
N GLU A 20 5.56 -3.04 14.51
CA GLU A 20 5.81 -1.62 14.26
C GLU A 20 5.44 -1.22 12.83
N ARG A 21 5.74 -2.07 11.83
CA ARG A 21 5.26 -1.83 10.46
C ARG A 21 3.74 -1.77 10.39
N GLN A 22 3.03 -2.71 11.02
CA GLN A 22 1.57 -2.70 11.05
C GLN A 22 1.01 -1.46 11.76
N ARG A 23 1.62 -1.02 12.86
CA ARG A 23 1.23 0.19 13.58
C ARG A 23 1.38 1.42 12.70
N LEU A 24 2.59 1.63 12.14
CA LEU A 24 2.88 2.74 11.24
C LEU A 24 1.95 2.73 10.02
N GLN A 25 1.69 1.57 9.42
CA GLN A 25 0.79 1.45 8.27
C GLN A 25 -0.63 1.92 8.60
N ARG A 26 -1.16 1.56 9.78
CA ARG A 26 -2.48 2.04 10.24
C ARG A 26 -2.47 3.55 10.48
N GLU A 27 -1.45 4.06 11.14
CA GLU A 27 -1.30 5.50 11.41
C GLU A 27 -1.23 6.31 10.11
N THR A 28 -0.42 5.87 9.14
CA THR A 28 -0.33 6.50 7.81
C THR A 28 -1.65 6.46 7.07
N ALA A 29 -2.40 5.34 7.14
CA ALA A 29 -3.70 5.24 6.50
C ALA A 29 -4.73 6.21 7.11
N GLU A 30 -4.76 6.36 8.44
CA GLU A 30 -5.67 7.30 9.11
C GLU A 30 -5.26 8.76 8.88
N GLN A 31 -3.96 9.07 8.91
CA GLN A 31 -3.44 10.39 8.53
C GLN A 31 -3.82 10.72 7.09
N LEU A 32 -3.74 9.75 6.18
CA LEU A 32 -4.10 9.94 4.79
C LEU A 32 -5.58 10.30 4.65
N LYS A 33 -6.48 9.55 5.30
CA LYS A 33 -7.93 9.81 5.27
C LYS A 33 -8.28 11.20 5.82
N THR A 34 -7.64 11.60 6.92
CA THR A 34 -7.94 12.87 7.60
C THR A 34 -7.38 14.09 6.89
N HIS A 35 -6.21 13.97 6.24
CA HIS A 35 -5.53 15.08 5.56
C HIS A 35 -5.73 15.06 4.04
N PHE A 36 -6.67 14.26 3.53
CA PHE A 36 -6.97 14.23 2.12
C PHE A 36 -7.80 15.45 1.74
N VAL A 37 -7.17 16.40 1.05
CA VAL A 37 -7.87 17.51 0.37
C VAL A 37 -8.11 17.06 -1.06
N ALA A 38 -9.37 17.03 -1.48
CA ALA A 38 -9.74 16.70 -2.85
C ALA A 38 -9.22 17.79 -3.80
N SER A 39 -8.06 17.52 -4.41
CA SER A 39 -7.43 18.37 -5.41
C SER A 39 -7.37 17.64 -6.76
N LYS A 40 -7.13 18.37 -7.85
CA LYS A 40 -6.84 17.76 -9.14
C LYS A 40 -5.66 16.80 -8.97
N SER A 41 -5.86 15.54 -9.31
CA SER A 41 -4.89 14.48 -9.03
C SER A 41 -4.78 13.51 -10.20
N VAL A 42 -3.65 12.79 -10.27
CA VAL A 42 -3.37 11.75 -11.26
C VAL A 42 -3.37 10.40 -10.57
N VAL A 43 -4.13 9.44 -11.11
CA VAL A 43 -4.17 8.05 -10.62
C VAL A 43 -3.11 7.23 -11.35
N HIS A 44 -2.22 6.58 -10.61
CA HIS A 44 -1.16 5.71 -11.11
C HIS A 44 -1.42 4.27 -10.68
N TRP A 45 -1.67 3.39 -11.64
CA TRP A 45 -2.01 1.99 -11.37
C TRP A 45 -1.24 0.99 -12.24
N ASP A 46 -0.73 1.41 -13.40
CA ASP A 46 -0.02 0.51 -14.30
C ASP A 46 1.31 -0.02 -13.71
N GLY A 47 1.61 -1.30 -13.95
CA GLY A 47 2.86 -1.95 -13.57
C GLY A 47 3.06 -2.28 -12.09
N LYS A 48 2.01 -2.17 -11.24
CA LYS A 48 2.13 -2.39 -9.79
C LYS A 48 1.30 -3.56 -9.26
N LEU A 49 1.40 -4.70 -9.94
CA LEU A 49 0.80 -5.96 -9.49
C LEU A 49 1.69 -6.64 -8.46
N LEU A 50 1.12 -6.99 -7.31
CA LEU A 50 1.73 -7.78 -6.26
C LEU A 50 1.05 -9.14 -6.20
N SER A 51 1.81 -10.23 -6.19
CA SER A 51 1.23 -11.56 -6.03
C SER A 51 0.56 -11.71 -4.67
N ASP A 52 -0.61 -12.34 -4.62
CA ASP A 52 -1.25 -12.72 -3.36
C ASP A 52 -0.38 -13.75 -2.63
N LEU A 53 0.02 -13.44 -1.40
CA LEU A 53 0.89 -14.29 -0.57
C LEU A 53 0.12 -15.39 0.17
N SER A 54 -1.20 -15.51 -0.05
CA SER A 54 -2.01 -16.57 0.54
C SER A 54 -1.53 -17.96 0.08
N ALA A 55 -0.80 -18.65 0.96
CA ALA A 55 -0.16 -19.96 0.76
C ALA A 55 -1.12 -21.14 0.50
N LYS A 56 -2.39 -20.88 0.13
CA LYS A 56 -3.46 -21.89 0.02
C LYS A 56 -4.20 -21.90 -1.32
N SER A 57 -3.75 -21.20 -2.37
CA SER A 57 -4.38 -21.37 -3.68
C SER A 57 -3.82 -22.62 -4.38
N THR A 58 -4.48 -23.76 -4.14
CA THR A 58 -4.40 -24.95 -5.00
C THR A 58 -4.99 -24.71 -6.40
N GLU A 59 -5.68 -23.60 -6.59
CA GLU A 59 -6.22 -23.16 -7.86
C GLU A 59 -5.25 -22.19 -8.54
N LYS A 60 -4.97 -22.41 -9.84
CA LYS A 60 -4.19 -21.53 -10.73
C LYS A 60 -4.92 -20.20 -11.02
N ILE A 61 -5.45 -19.54 -10.00
CA ILE A 61 -6.06 -18.22 -10.15
C ILE A 61 -4.96 -17.23 -9.89
N ASP A 62 -4.70 -16.41 -10.90
CA ASP A 62 -3.71 -15.35 -10.91
C ASP A 62 -4.18 -14.20 -10.00
N ARG A 63 -4.18 -14.47 -8.69
CA ARG A 63 -4.64 -13.56 -7.65
C ARG A 63 -3.53 -12.54 -7.41
N HIS A 64 -3.80 -11.32 -7.82
CA HIS A 64 -2.89 -10.20 -7.64
C HIS A 64 -3.54 -9.13 -6.78
N HIS A 65 -2.71 -8.24 -6.28
CA HIS A 65 -3.07 -7.00 -5.62
C HIS A 65 -2.55 -5.86 -6.49
N LEU A 66 -3.42 -4.94 -6.88
CA LEU A 66 -3.03 -3.79 -7.68
C LEU A 66 -2.77 -2.61 -6.77
N VAL A 67 -1.54 -2.09 -6.72
CA VAL A 67 -1.25 -0.90 -5.93
C VAL A 67 -1.66 0.35 -6.71
N VAL A 68 -2.69 1.04 -6.24
CA VAL A 68 -3.20 2.27 -6.86
C VAL A 68 -2.70 3.47 -6.06
N LEU A 69 -1.90 4.32 -6.70
CA LEU A 69 -1.42 5.57 -6.11
C LEU A 69 -2.15 6.76 -6.71
N VAL A 70 -2.21 7.85 -5.96
CA VAL A 70 -2.71 9.14 -6.41
C VAL A 70 -1.65 10.19 -6.14
N SER A 71 -1.30 10.96 -7.17
CA SER A 71 -0.42 12.13 -7.04
C SER A 71 -1.24 13.40 -7.18
N SER A 72 -1.15 14.29 -6.19
CA SER A 72 -1.80 15.60 -6.22
C SER A 72 -1.01 16.54 -7.14
N LEU A 73 -1.72 17.24 -8.02
CA LEU A 73 -1.12 18.24 -8.92
C LEU A 73 -0.88 19.59 -8.24
N GLN A 74 -1.39 19.79 -7.02
CA GLN A 74 -1.21 21.04 -6.27
C GLN A 74 0.11 21.07 -5.51
N ASP A 75 0.40 20.01 -4.75
CA ASP A 75 1.55 19.92 -3.86
C ASP A 75 2.58 18.87 -4.31
N GLY A 76 2.30 18.14 -5.39
CA GLY A 76 3.17 17.07 -5.90
C GLY A 76 3.22 15.82 -5.01
N SER A 77 2.39 15.74 -3.97
CA SER A 77 2.43 14.61 -3.03
C SER A 77 1.84 13.35 -3.64
N THR A 78 2.51 12.21 -3.48
CA THR A 78 2.02 10.89 -3.90
C THR A 78 1.55 10.09 -2.69
N LYS A 79 0.34 9.55 -2.77
CA LYS A 79 -0.36 8.85 -1.70
C LYS A 79 -0.92 7.52 -2.20
N LEU A 80 -1.09 6.53 -1.32
CA LEU A 80 -1.72 5.25 -1.64
C LEU A 80 -3.24 5.39 -1.61
N LEU A 81 -3.92 5.22 -2.74
CA LEU A 81 -5.38 5.24 -2.78
C LEU A 81 -5.97 3.91 -2.30
N GLY A 82 -5.40 2.79 -2.75
CA GLY A 82 -5.85 1.48 -2.34
C GLY A 82 -5.03 0.34 -2.92
N ILE A 83 -5.34 -0.87 -2.46
CA ILE A 83 -4.72 -2.11 -2.93
C ILE A 83 -5.81 -3.17 -3.22
N PRO A 84 -6.69 -2.95 -4.22
CA PRO A 84 -7.74 -3.89 -4.54
C PRO A 84 -7.15 -5.25 -4.95
N LYS A 85 -7.89 -6.30 -4.58
CA LYS A 85 -7.56 -7.67 -4.96
C LYS A 85 -8.14 -7.95 -6.34
N LEU A 86 -7.30 -8.37 -7.27
CA LEU A 86 -7.67 -8.78 -8.59
C LEU A 86 -7.80 -10.30 -8.66
N LEU A 87 -8.87 -10.76 -9.32
CA LEU A 87 -9.07 -12.17 -9.64
C LEU A 87 -8.31 -12.61 -10.91
N SER A 88 -7.82 -11.65 -11.70
CA SER A 88 -6.98 -11.87 -12.87
C SER A 88 -6.10 -10.64 -13.13
N GLY A 89 -4.91 -10.81 -13.73
CA GLY A 89 -4.02 -9.71 -14.13
C GLY A 89 -4.43 -8.98 -15.42
N SER A 90 -5.69 -9.09 -15.87
CA SER A 90 -6.13 -8.43 -17.11
C SER A 90 -6.34 -6.93 -16.93
N GLY A 91 -6.09 -6.14 -17.98
CA GLY A 91 -6.30 -4.69 -17.95
C GLY A 91 -7.74 -4.27 -17.62
N LYS A 92 -8.73 -5.07 -18.03
CA LYS A 92 -10.14 -4.86 -17.68
C LYS A 92 -10.37 -5.03 -16.17
N ALA A 93 -9.90 -6.13 -15.59
CA ALA A 93 -10.06 -6.37 -14.15
C ALA A 93 -9.38 -5.28 -13.30
N ALA A 94 -8.24 -4.78 -13.76
CA ALA A 94 -7.57 -3.65 -13.13
C ALA A 94 -8.39 -2.35 -13.23
N ALA A 95 -8.93 -2.03 -14.41
CA ALA A 95 -9.77 -0.84 -14.62
C ALA A 95 -11.05 -0.89 -13.77
N ASP A 96 -11.76 -2.02 -13.78
CA ASP A 96 -12.98 -2.22 -13.00
C ASP A 96 -12.69 -2.03 -11.49
N ALA A 97 -11.59 -2.61 -10.99
CA ALA A 97 -11.18 -2.47 -9.59
C ALA A 97 -10.79 -1.04 -9.19
N ILE A 98 -10.34 -0.20 -10.12
CA ILE A 98 -10.03 1.21 -9.86
C ILE A 98 -11.30 2.05 -9.77
N MET A 99 -12.32 1.72 -10.57
CA MET A 99 -13.60 2.43 -10.55
C MET A 99 -14.40 2.17 -9.27
N GLU A 100 -14.13 1.07 -8.57
CA GLU A 100 -14.78 0.66 -7.32
C GLU A 100 -14.05 1.15 -6.05
N LEU A 101 -12.89 1.82 -6.19
CA LEU A 101 -12.10 2.39 -5.08
C LEU A 101 -12.67 3.72 -4.57
#